data_AF-A0A1V1NXU0-F1
#
_entry.id   AF-A0A1V1NXU0-F1
#
_cell.length_a   1.000
_cell.length_b   1.000
_cell.length_c   1.000
_cell.angle_alpha   90.00
_cell.angle_beta   90.00
_cell.angle_gamma   90.00
#
_symmetry.space_group_name_H-M   'P 1'
#
loop_
_entity.id
_entity.type
_entity.pdbx_description
1 polymer ?
#
loop_
_entity_poly.entity_id
_entity_poly.type
_entity_poly.pdbx_seq_one_letter_code
_entity_poly.pdbx_strand_id
1 'polypeptide(L)'
;MNFNKETWKATAQKKYKKFKALVTKAGTPVYASVASLALMPLVETAMQSGISSISIPLITLISNLGTNLIATEIEKWKDSNKQMSETDIIQWIETTATHNSQLRDEIDEILIKLETIPNLQKQLSSDEKQWFLDAFQKQLKKNGQLR
;
A
#
# COMPACT_ATOMS: atom_id res chain seq x y z
N MET A 1 4.68 -13.35 -16.66
CA MET A 1 3.27 -12.96 -16.43
C MET A 1 3.21 -11.44 -16.57
N ASN A 2 2.30 -10.90 -17.38
CA ASN A 2 2.17 -9.45 -17.50
C ASN A 2 1.56 -8.89 -16.21
N PHE A 3 2.23 -7.90 -15.61
CA PHE A 3 1.71 -7.23 -14.42
C PHE A 3 0.51 -6.37 -14.80
N ASN A 4 -0.64 -6.66 -14.20
CA ASN A 4 -1.91 -5.96 -14.38
C ASN A 4 -2.67 -5.87 -13.04
N LYS A 5 -3.84 -5.22 -13.03
CA LYS A 5 -4.69 -5.07 -11.84
C LYS A 5 -4.99 -6.41 -11.14
N GLU A 6 -5.29 -7.46 -11.90
CA GLU A 6 -5.66 -8.77 -11.35
C GLU A 6 -4.46 -9.46 -10.71
N THR A 7 -3.32 -9.50 -11.39
CA THR A 7 -2.09 -10.08 -10.85
C THR A 7 -1.58 -9.29 -9.65
N TRP A 8 -1.74 -7.97 -9.67
CA TRP A 8 -1.43 -7.10 -8.54
C TRP A 8 -2.30 -7.45 -7.34
N LYS A 9 -3.62 -7.44 -7.49
CA LYS A 9 -4.56 -7.82 -6.43
C LYS A 9 -4.25 -9.20 -5.86
N ALA A 10 -4.04 -10.20 -6.72
CA ALA A 10 -3.73 -11.56 -6.29
C ALA A 10 -2.40 -11.65 -5.51
N THR A 11 -1.39 -10.89 -5.93
CA THR A 11 -0.09 -10.85 -5.24
C THR A 11 -0.18 -10.12 -3.91
N ALA A 12 -0.90 -9.00 -3.84
CA ALA A 12 -1.17 -8.27 -2.61
C ALA A 12 -1.93 -9.15 -1.60
N GLN A 13 -2.96 -9.88 -2.05
CA GLN A 13 -3.70 -10.82 -1.21
C GLN A 13 -2.81 -11.91 -0.59
N LYS A 14 -1.82 -12.43 -1.33
CA LYS A 14 -0.86 -13.39 -0.78
C LYS A 14 0.01 -12.75 0.31
N LYS A 15 0.38 -11.48 0.14
CA LYS A 15 1.17 -10.73 1.11
C LYS A 15 0.40 -10.38 2.38
N TYR A 16 -0.93 -10.25 2.32
CA TYR A 16 -1.77 -10.00 3.51
C TYR A 16 -1.62 -11.04 4.62
N LYS A 17 -1.14 -12.25 4.34
CA LYS A 17 -0.78 -13.23 5.37
C LYS A 17 0.32 -12.73 6.32
N LYS A 18 1.19 -11.83 5.84
CA LYS A 18 2.25 -11.19 6.63
C LYS A 18 1.73 -10.04 7.51
N PHE A 19 0.48 -9.60 7.31
CA PHE A 19 -0.07 -8.44 7.99
C PHE A 19 0.06 -8.53 9.51
N LYS A 20 -0.33 -9.67 10.11
CA LYS A 20 -0.21 -9.88 11.55
C LYS A 20 1.23 -9.66 12.03
N ALA A 21 2.20 -10.26 11.36
CA ALA A 21 3.61 -10.14 11.73
C ALA A 21 4.16 -8.71 11.59
N LEU A 22 3.57 -7.89 10.70
CA LEU A 22 3.95 -6.49 10.54
C LEU A 22 3.38 -5.61 11.67
N VAL A 23 2.12 -5.80 12.03
CA VAL A 23 1.42 -4.97 13.03
C VAL A 23 1.66 -5.40 14.47
N THR A 24 2.11 -6.64 14.72
CA THR A 24 2.50 -7.10 16.06
C THR A 24 3.86 -6.56 16.51
N LYS A 25 4.67 -6.03 15.59
CA LYS A 25 5.83 -5.22 15.97
C LYS A 25 5.30 -3.95 16.62
N ALA A 26 5.62 -3.77 17.89
CA ALA A 26 5.12 -2.65 18.69
C ALA A 26 5.33 -1.31 17.96
N GLY A 27 4.26 -0.53 17.83
CA GLY A 27 4.29 0.79 17.22
C GLY A 27 4.13 0.83 15.69
N THR A 28 4.06 -0.31 14.99
CA THR A 28 3.86 -0.28 13.53
C THR A 28 2.46 0.22 13.17
N PRO A 29 2.34 1.23 12.30
CA PRO A 29 1.03 1.78 11.96
C PRO A 29 0.22 0.85 11.07
N VAL A 30 -1.04 0.59 11.45
CA VAL A 30 -1.97 -0.29 10.73
C VAL A 30 -2.21 0.19 9.30
N TYR A 31 -2.50 1.48 9.10
CA TYR A 31 -2.70 2.07 7.77
C TYR A 31 -1.47 1.85 6.86
N ALA A 32 -0.29 2.26 7.32
CA ALA A 32 0.94 2.11 6.55
C ALA A 32 1.30 0.64 6.31
N SER A 33 0.96 -0.27 7.24
CA SER A 33 1.16 -1.71 7.07
C SER A 33 0.25 -2.29 6.00
N VAL A 34 -1.01 -1.86 5.93
CA VAL A 34 -1.94 -2.31 4.90
C VAL A 34 -1.52 -1.75 3.53
N ALA A 35 -1.18 -0.46 3.49
CA ALA A 35 -0.71 0.20 2.29
C ALA A 35 0.61 -0.39 1.77
N SER A 36 1.57 -0.70 2.64
CA SER A 36 2.84 -1.30 2.20
C SER A 36 2.65 -2.66 1.55
N LEU A 37 1.77 -3.50 2.11
CA LEU A 37 1.45 -4.80 1.53
C LEU A 37 0.73 -4.68 0.18
N ALA A 38 -0.12 -3.66 0.02
CA ALA A 38 -0.78 -3.37 -1.23
C ALA A 38 0.19 -2.84 -2.29
N LEU A 39 1.17 -2.00 -1.92
CA LEU A 39 2.13 -1.40 -2.84
C LEU A 39 3.31 -2.32 -3.19
N MET A 40 3.68 -3.27 -2.33
CA MET A 40 4.86 -4.11 -2.53
C MET A 40 4.93 -4.83 -3.89
N PRO A 41 3.83 -5.38 -4.46
CA PRO A 41 3.87 -5.96 -5.81
C PRO A 41 4.25 -4.97 -6.92
N LEU A 42 3.89 -3.68 -6.79
CA LEU A 42 4.36 -2.64 -7.72
C LEU A 42 5.87 -2.46 -7.59
N VAL A 43 6.35 -2.34 -6.35
CA VAL A 43 7.77 -2.14 -6.06
C VAL A 43 8.57 -3.30 -6.63
N GLU A 44 8.19 -4.55 -6.31
CA GLU A 44 8.86 -5.75 -6.82
C GLU A 44 8.89 -5.80 -8.35
N THR A 45 7.76 -5.47 -8.99
CA THR A 45 7.67 -5.46 -10.46
C THR A 45 8.57 -4.37 -11.07
N ALA A 46 8.56 -3.17 -10.51
CA ALA A 46 9.39 -2.07 -11.00
C ALA A 46 10.89 -2.33 -10.81
N MET A 47 11.29 -2.96 -9.70
CA MET A 47 12.68 -3.33 -9.47
C MET A 47 13.16 -4.41 -10.46
N GLN A 48 12.29 -5.35 -10.82
CA GLN A 48 12.65 -6.47 -11.71
C GLN A 48 12.56 -6.11 -13.20
N SER A 49 11.55 -5.32 -13.59
CA SER A 49 11.16 -5.12 -14.99
C SER A 49 11.05 -3.65 -15.39
N GLY A 50 11.43 -2.72 -14.50
CA GLY A 50 11.41 -1.29 -14.76
C GLY A 50 10.04 -0.62 -14.57
N ILE A 51 10.05 0.71 -14.51
CA ILE A 51 8.87 1.54 -14.23
C ILE A 51 7.79 1.43 -15.31
N SER A 52 8.18 1.22 -16.56
CA SER A 52 7.24 0.98 -17.67
C SER A 52 6.35 -0.24 -17.46
N SER A 53 6.78 -1.20 -16.63
CA SER A 53 5.99 -2.40 -16.30
C SER A 53 4.86 -2.15 -15.31
N ILE A 54 4.88 -1.01 -14.60
CA ILE A 54 3.86 -0.64 -13.62
C ILE A 54 3.02 0.58 -14.03
N SER A 55 3.43 1.31 -15.06
CA SER A 55 2.78 2.56 -15.47
C SER A 55 1.32 2.36 -15.90
N ILE A 56 1.02 1.37 -16.75
CA ILE A 56 -0.35 1.10 -17.20
C ILE A 56 -1.25 0.65 -16.03
N PRO A 57 -0.86 -0.35 -15.21
CA PRO A 57 -1.69 -0.76 -14.07
C PRO A 57 -1.91 0.36 -13.07
N LEU A 58 -0.89 1.20 -12.84
CA LEU A 58 -1.01 2.33 -11.92
C LEU A 58 -1.97 3.39 -12.48
N ILE A 59 -1.80 3.85 -13.72
CA ILE A 59 -2.70 4.84 -14.35
C ILE A 59 -4.15 4.35 -14.38
N THR A 60 -4.37 3.06 -14.60
CA THR A 60 -5.72 2.45 -14.55
C THR A 60 -6.35 2.55 -13.15
N LEU A 61 -5.52 2.57 -12.09
CA LEU A 61 -5.96 2.66 -10.70
C LEU A 61 -5.94 4.07 -10.11
N ILE A 62 -5.18 5.04 -10.61
CA ILE A 62 -5.11 6.40 -10.03
C ILE A 62 -5.40 7.50 -11.05
N SER A 63 -6.23 7.19 -12.06
CA SER A 63 -6.51 8.01 -13.26
C SER A 63 -6.90 9.47 -13.01
N ASN A 64 -7.29 9.85 -11.79
CA ASN A 64 -7.88 11.15 -11.47
C ASN A 64 -6.98 12.07 -10.62
N LEU A 65 -5.81 11.61 -10.17
CA LEU A 65 -5.02 12.33 -9.16
C LEU A 65 -3.93 13.24 -9.73
N GLY A 66 -3.72 13.25 -11.06
CA GLY A 66 -2.88 14.22 -11.79
C GLY A 66 -1.38 14.17 -11.50
N THR A 67 -0.98 13.52 -10.41
CA THR A 67 0.39 13.18 -10.05
C THR A 67 0.46 11.67 -9.91
N ASN A 68 1.52 11.04 -10.39
CA ASN A 68 1.80 9.65 -10.09
C ASN A 68 2.91 9.62 -9.03
N LEU A 69 2.65 10.19 -7.84
CA LEU A 69 3.67 10.32 -6.79
C LEU A 69 4.24 8.96 -6.39
N ILE A 70 3.40 7.93 -6.38
CA ILE A 70 3.82 6.55 -6.14
C ILE A 70 4.78 6.06 -7.23
N ALA A 71 4.51 6.31 -8.52
CA ALA A 71 5.43 5.92 -9.59
C ALA A 71 6.78 6.63 -9.47
N THR A 72 6.74 7.96 -9.25
CA THR A 72 7.94 8.78 -9.09
C THR A 72 8.79 8.30 -7.91
N GLU A 73 8.17 7.93 -6.80
CA GLU A 73 8.93 7.44 -5.65
C GLU A 73 9.54 6.05 -5.92
N ILE A 74 8.78 5.14 -6.53
CA ILE A 74 9.30 3.82 -6.90
C ILE A 74 10.47 3.93 -7.90
N GLU A 75 10.41 4.88 -8.83
CA GLU A 75 11.50 5.20 -9.75
C GLU A 75 12.76 5.63 -9.01
N LYS A 76 12.64 6.55 -8.04
CA LYS A 76 13.78 6.95 -7.20
C LYS A 76 14.37 5.78 -6.42
N TRP A 77 13.55 4.91 -5.84
CA TRP A 77 14.05 3.73 -5.13
C TRP A 77 14.83 2.81 -6.06
N LYS A 78 14.34 2.64 -7.28
CA LYS A 78 15.00 1.82 -8.29
C LYS A 78 16.34 2.43 -8.68
N ASP A 79 16.37 3.73 -8.98
CA ASP A 79 17.59 4.44 -9.36
C ASP A 79 18.64 4.45 -8.24
N SER A 80 18.20 4.42 -6.98
CA SER A 80 19.09 4.27 -5.82
C SER A 80 19.69 2.87 -5.65
N ASN A 81 19.27 1.89 -6.46
CA ASN A 81 19.58 0.46 -6.32
C ASN A 81 19.30 -0.11 -4.92
N LYS A 82 18.41 0.53 -4.15
CA LYS A 82 18.03 0.08 -2.81
C LYS A 82 16.98 -1.01 -2.91
N GLN A 83 17.25 -2.17 -2.32
CA GLN A 83 16.23 -3.17 -2.12
C GLN A 83 15.23 -2.68 -1.08
N MET A 84 13.98 -2.49 -1.50
CA MET A 84 12.91 -2.03 -0.63
C MET A 84 12.24 -3.21 0.07
N SER A 85 12.03 -3.10 1.38
CA SER A 85 11.21 -4.02 2.16
C SER A 85 9.83 -3.44 2.49
N GLU A 86 8.91 -4.26 2.97
CA GLU A 86 7.62 -3.75 3.47
C GLU A 86 7.81 -2.75 4.62
N THR A 87 8.89 -2.86 5.42
CA THR A 87 9.18 -1.94 6.53
C THR A 87 9.68 -0.58 6.03
N ASP A 88 10.49 -0.57 4.96
CA ASP A 88 10.93 0.69 4.32
C ASP A 88 9.72 1.46 3.75
N ILE A 89 8.79 0.75 3.11
CA ILE A 89 7.58 1.35 2.55
C ILE A 89 6.69 1.89 3.69
N ILE A 90 6.53 1.16 4.80
CA ILE A 90 5.81 1.65 5.98
C ILE A 90 6.41 2.97 6.47
N GLN A 91 7.74 3.03 6.62
CA GLN A 91 8.42 4.24 7.09
C GLN A 91 8.24 5.42 6.13
N TRP A 92 8.31 5.18 4.83
CA TRP A 92 8.07 6.21 3.82
C TRP A 92 6.64 6.74 3.87
N ILE A 93 5.63 5.88 4.00
CA ILE A 93 4.23 6.28 4.12
C ILE A 93 4.04 7.13 5.37
N GLU A 94 4.56 6.72 6.52
CA GLU A 94 4.41 7.47 7.77
C GLU A 94 5.08 8.84 7.71
N THR A 95 6.25 8.93 7.07
CA THR A 95 7.00 10.19 6.97
C THR A 95 6.37 11.15 5.96
N THR A 96 5.92 10.61 4.82
CA THR A 96 5.54 11.40 3.64
C THR A 96 4.04 11.59 3.56
N ALA A 97 3.27 10.51 3.70
CA ALA A 97 1.82 10.56 3.55
C ALA A 97 1.16 11.34 4.69
N THR A 98 1.75 11.45 5.87
CA THR A 98 1.24 12.33 6.95
C THR A 98 1.15 13.80 6.52
N HIS A 99 2.08 14.26 5.67
CA HIS A 99 2.18 15.67 5.26
C HIS A 99 1.76 15.92 3.80
N ASN A 100 1.42 14.88 3.06
CA ASN A 100 1.06 14.95 1.65
C ASN A 100 -0.33 14.33 1.42
N SER A 101 -1.37 15.16 1.30
CA SER A 101 -2.74 14.70 1.06
C SER A 101 -2.90 13.97 -0.26
N GLN A 102 -2.23 14.44 -1.30
CA GLN A 102 -2.32 13.84 -2.63
C GLN A 102 -1.75 12.42 -2.65
N LEU A 103 -0.62 12.20 -1.97
CA LEU A 103 -0.06 10.86 -1.81
C LEU A 103 -1.02 9.94 -1.03
N ARG A 104 -1.69 10.46 0.00
CA ARG A 104 -2.71 9.69 0.73
C ARG A 104 -3.85 9.29 -0.20
N ASP A 105 -4.37 10.23 -0.98
CA ASP A 105 -5.47 9.98 -1.92
C ASP A 105 -5.06 8.90 -2.95
N GLU A 106 -3.81 8.92 -3.44
CA GLU A 106 -3.29 7.87 -4.35
C GLU A 106 -3.25 6.50 -3.68
N ILE A 107 -2.79 6.42 -2.43
CA ILE A 107 -2.76 5.18 -1.66
C ILE A 107 -4.19 4.69 -1.41
N ASP A 108 -5.10 5.56 -1.02
CA ASP A 108 -6.49 5.20 -0.71
C ASP A 108 -7.23 4.71 -1.95
N GLU A 109 -7.05 5.35 -3.11
CA GLU A 109 -7.60 4.86 -4.37
C GLU A 109 -7.12 3.44 -4.71
N ILE A 110 -5.84 3.16 -4.50
CA ILE A 110 -5.28 1.81 -4.69
C ILE A 110 -5.91 0.83 -3.71
N LEU A 111 -5.98 1.17 -2.42
CA LEU A 111 -6.58 0.32 -1.39
C LEU A 111 -8.04 -0.02 -1.69
N ILE A 112 -8.81 0.97 -2.17
CA ILE A 112 -10.20 0.80 -2.58
C ILE A 112 -10.30 -0.10 -3.82
N LYS A 113 -9.56 0.21 -4.90
CA LYS A 113 -9.68 -0.51 -6.18
C LYS A 113 -9.10 -1.93 -6.13
N LEU A 114 -8.19 -2.21 -5.20
CA LEU A 114 -7.72 -3.57 -4.90
C LEU A 114 -8.62 -4.31 -3.90
N GLU A 115 -9.65 -3.65 -3.36
CA GLU A 115 -10.52 -4.16 -2.30
C GLU A 115 -9.69 -4.68 -1.12
N THR A 116 -8.66 -3.93 -0.73
CA THR A 116 -7.66 -4.37 0.24
C THR A 116 -8.29 -4.70 1.59
N ILE A 117 -9.17 -3.82 2.09
CA ILE A 117 -9.82 -4.00 3.40
C ILE A 117 -10.70 -5.26 3.43
N PRO A 118 -11.67 -5.46 2.51
CA PRO A 118 -12.44 -6.70 2.46
C PRO A 118 -11.58 -7.96 2.34
N ASN A 119 -10.51 -7.91 1.54
CA ASN A 119 -9.65 -9.07 1.32
C ASN A 119 -8.74 -9.39 2.51
N LEU A 120 -8.28 -8.37 3.23
CA LEU A 120 -7.53 -8.55 4.46
C LEU A 120 -8.42 -9.13 5.56
N GLN A 121 -9.65 -8.61 5.73
CA GLN A 121 -10.60 -9.12 6.71
C GLN A 121 -10.93 -10.61 6.51
N LYS A 122 -10.97 -11.11 5.26
CA LYS A 122 -11.15 -12.55 4.99
C LYS A 122 -10.06 -13.43 5.59
N GLN A 123 -8.90 -12.88 5.92
CA GLN A 123 -7.77 -13.60 6.54
C GLN A 123 -7.70 -13.44 8.06
N LEU A 124 -8.57 -12.63 8.64
CA LEU A 124 -8.62 -12.34 10.08
C LEU A 124 -9.76 -13.14 10.74
N SER A 125 -9.53 -13.54 12.00
CA SER A 125 -10.61 -14.05 12.86
C SER A 125 -11.63 -12.95 13.16
N SER A 126 -12.79 -13.30 13.72
CA SER A 126 -13.82 -12.32 14.08
C SER A 126 -13.31 -11.25 15.06
N ASP A 127 -12.56 -11.64 16.08
CA ASP A 127 -11.99 -10.72 17.08
C ASP A 127 -10.94 -9.80 16.46
N GLU A 128 -10.13 -10.34 15.54
CA GLU A 128 -9.09 -9.59 14.84
C GLU A 128 -9.66 -8.59 13.83
N LYS A 129 -10.80 -8.91 13.21
CA LYS A 129 -11.50 -7.98 12.31
C LYS A 129 -11.93 -6.72 13.05
N GLN A 130 -12.50 -6.87 14.24
CA GLN A 130 -12.98 -5.74 15.03
C GLN A 130 -11.80 -4.88 15.48
N TRP A 131 -10.78 -5.49 16.08
CA TRP A 131 -9.53 -4.79 16.45
C TRP A 131 -8.91 -4.06 15.25
N PHE A 132 -8.84 -4.72 14.09
CA PHE A 132 -8.27 -4.15 12.89
C PHE A 132 -9.04 -2.91 12.43
N LEU A 133 -10.38 -2.99 12.35
CA LEU A 133 -11.22 -1.86 11.96
C LEU A 133 -11.06 -0.68 12.92
N ASP A 134 -11.07 -0.94 14.22
CA ASP A 134 -10.92 0.09 15.24
C ASP A 134 -9.54 0.76 15.15
N ALA A 135 -8.48 -0.02 15.00
CA ALA A 135 -7.12 0.47 14.88
C ALA A 135 -6.90 1.24 13.57
N PHE A 136 -7.44 0.74 12.45
CA PHE A 136 -7.39 1.40 11.15
C PHE A 136 -8.12 2.74 11.23
N GLN A 137 -9.40 2.76 11.65
CA GLN A 137 -10.18 3.99 11.78
C GLN A 137 -9.56 5.01 12.74
N LYS A 138 -8.98 4.57 13.85
CA LYS A 138 -8.30 5.46 14.80
C LYS A 138 -7.10 6.16 14.14
N GLN A 139 -6.36 5.44 13.31
CA GLN A 139 -5.26 6.03 12.55
C GLN A 139 -5.74 6.94 11.43
N LEU A 140 -6.82 6.57 10.75
CA LEU A 140 -7.43 7.46 9.76
C LEU A 140 -7.77 8.81 10.40
N LYS A 141 -8.46 8.79 11.54
CA LYS A 141 -8.81 9.99 12.30
C LYS A 141 -7.59 10.80 12.73
N LYS A 142 -6.55 10.14 13.25
CA LYS A 142 -5.32 10.80 13.72
C LYS A 142 -4.57 11.50 12.59
N ASN A 143 -4.61 10.93 11.39
CA ASN A 143 -3.90 11.45 10.21
C ASN A 143 -4.74 12.47 9.41
N GLY A 144 -5.86 12.96 9.98
CA GLY A 144 -6.74 13.96 9.35
C GLY A 144 -7.65 13.40 8.26
N GLN A 145 -7.92 12.09 8.28
CA GLN A 145 -8.58 11.35 7.20
C GLN A 145 -10.11 11.16 7.42
N LEU A 146 -10.76 12.02 8.21
CA LEU A 146 -12.22 12.20 8.17
C LEU A 146 -12.53 13.60 7.63
N ARG A 147 -12.99 13.65 6.38
CA ARG A 147 -13.93 14.66 5.91
C ARG A 147 -15.23 13.97 5.56
#